data_AF-A0A8B6H2X8-F1
#
_entry.id   AF-A0A8B6H2X8-F1
#
_cell.length_a   1.000
_cell.length_b   1.000
_cell.length_c   1.000
_cell.angle_alpha   90.00
_cell.angle_beta   90.00
_cell.angle_gamma   90.00
#
_symmetry.space_group_name_H-M   'P 1'
#
loop_
_entity.id
_entity.type
_entity.pdbx_description
1 polymer ?
#
loop_
_entity_poly.entity_id
_entity_poly.type
_entity_poly.pdbx_seq_one_letter_code
_entity_poly.pdbx_strand_id
1 'polypeptide(L)'
;AAVIVSRMIAHMPSTYCHTLAARAQVGVFTKAESMAVYPDYAYMADRPECRGICSGGCASTCTFDGRKWSLTAGSGGRLASILDDNLLCDSRDPYRHGFNVLIHEFGHTIHGYALDGSMKTRITNAYNAARSRGTWSASSYAMSNEKEYFAQGTSAWFNADHRNPHGNIMSSCNNHQCSNEMAERRHIYDKDRELYNILAWVYDSNQVSQPGNLATCV
;
A
#
# COMPACT_ATOMS: atom_id res chain seq x y z
N ALA A 1 10.86 8.10 5.95
CA ALA A 1 9.39 8.20 6.07
C ALA A 1 8.85 9.53 5.56
N ALA A 2 9.20 10.66 6.20
CA ALA A 2 8.67 11.99 5.82
C ALA A 2 8.85 12.33 4.33
N VAL A 3 10.03 12.08 3.76
CA VAL A 3 10.30 12.30 2.32
C VAL A 3 9.31 11.52 1.45
N ILE A 4 9.13 10.22 1.72
CA ILE A 4 8.20 9.35 0.97
C ILE A 4 6.78 9.91 1.02
N VAL A 5 6.27 10.16 2.23
CA VAL A 5 4.89 10.65 2.44
C VAL A 5 4.70 12.01 1.77
N SER A 6 5.66 12.94 1.94
CA SER A 6 5.57 14.27 1.35
C SER A 6 5.48 14.24 -0.18
N ARG A 7 6.21 13.31 -0.82
CA ARG A 7 6.16 13.09 -2.27
C ARG A 7 4.86 12.44 -2.71
N MET A 8 4.35 11.47 -1.96
CA MET A 8 3.05 10.83 -2.25
C MET A 8 1.90 11.84 -2.27
N ILE A 9 1.91 12.83 -1.38
CA ILE A 9 0.79 13.79 -1.23
C ILE A 9 1.06 15.15 -1.86
N ALA A 10 2.19 15.33 -2.56
CA ALA A 10 2.64 16.63 -3.06
C ALA A 10 1.63 17.32 -3.99
N HIS A 11 0.88 16.53 -4.75
CA HIS A 11 -0.08 17.00 -5.74
C HIS A 11 -1.52 16.51 -5.48
N MET A 12 -1.75 15.94 -4.30
CA MET A 12 -3.06 15.47 -3.85
C MET A 12 -4.04 16.65 -3.69
N PRO A 13 -5.34 16.47 -3.95
CA PRO A 13 -6.35 17.48 -3.63
C PRO A 13 -6.24 17.96 -2.18
N SER A 14 -6.25 19.29 -1.99
CA SER A 14 -6.00 19.91 -0.67
C SER A 14 -6.98 19.45 0.41
N THR A 15 -8.22 19.12 0.04
CA THR A 15 -9.24 18.57 0.94
C THR A 15 -8.81 17.22 1.53
N TYR A 16 -8.27 16.33 0.71
CA TYR A 16 -7.75 15.03 1.17
C TYR A 16 -6.47 15.21 1.98
N CYS A 17 -5.57 16.11 1.55
CA CYS A 17 -4.34 16.43 2.28
C CYS A 17 -4.62 16.98 3.68
N HIS A 18 -5.54 17.94 3.83
CA HIS A 18 -5.94 18.46 5.14
C HIS A 18 -6.61 17.39 6.01
N THR A 19 -7.44 16.53 5.41
CA THR A 19 -8.09 15.43 6.13
C THR A 19 -7.05 14.44 6.67
N LEU A 20 -6.05 14.09 5.87
CA LEU A 20 -4.92 13.25 6.28
C LEU A 20 -4.13 13.89 7.41
N ALA A 21 -3.72 15.14 7.26
CA ALA A 21 -2.93 15.85 8.28
C ALA A 21 -3.63 15.88 9.64
N ALA A 22 -4.97 15.93 9.66
CA ALA A 22 -5.76 15.94 10.89
C ALA A 22 -6.03 14.55 11.49
N ARG A 23 -5.94 13.47 10.71
CA ARG A 23 -6.45 12.15 11.10
C ARG A 23 -5.41 11.04 11.09
N ALA A 24 -4.38 11.15 10.28
CA ALA A 24 -3.44 10.08 10.01
C ALA A 24 -2.06 10.34 10.63
N GLN A 25 -1.34 9.26 10.89
CA GLN A 25 0.00 9.28 11.44
C GLN A 25 0.88 8.26 10.69
N VAL A 26 2.20 8.45 10.77
CA VAL A 26 3.18 7.47 10.29
C VAL A 26 4.11 7.13 11.43
N GLY A 27 4.30 5.84 11.68
CA GLY A 27 5.15 5.30 12.74
C GLY A 27 6.20 4.37 12.15
N VAL A 28 7.43 4.45 12.64
CA VAL A 28 8.51 3.53 12.30
C VAL A 28 8.79 2.64 13.51
N PHE A 29 8.91 1.34 13.32
CA PHE A 29 9.25 0.40 14.37
C PHE A 29 10.44 -0.46 13.98
N THR A 30 11.16 -0.96 14.97
CA THR A 30 12.23 -1.95 14.75
C THR A 30 11.68 -3.37 14.83
N LYS A 31 12.40 -4.33 14.24
CA LYS A 31 12.04 -5.76 14.35
C LYS A 31 11.90 -6.25 15.80
N ALA A 32 12.64 -5.66 16.74
CA ALA A 32 12.60 -6.04 18.16
C ALA A 32 11.30 -5.62 18.84
N GLU A 33 10.75 -4.46 18.45
CA GLU A 33 9.55 -3.88 19.04
C GLU A 33 8.26 -4.39 18.39
N SER A 34 8.33 -4.65 17.07
CA SER A 34 7.17 -4.84 16.17
C SER A 34 6.22 -3.64 16.15
N MET A 35 5.21 -3.65 15.27
CA MET A 35 4.20 -2.58 15.23
C MET A 35 3.39 -2.46 16.51
N ALA A 36 3.33 -3.51 17.34
CA ALA A 36 2.57 -3.51 18.58
C ALA A 36 3.15 -2.57 19.66
N VAL A 37 4.30 -1.94 19.40
CA VAL A 37 4.83 -0.84 20.21
C VAL A 37 3.90 0.38 20.22
N TYR A 38 3.09 0.55 19.18
CA TYR A 38 2.12 1.62 19.10
C TYR A 38 0.82 1.24 19.84
N PRO A 39 0.26 2.13 20.68
CA PRO A 39 -0.99 1.86 21.40
C PRO A 39 -2.15 1.45 20.48
N ASP A 40 -2.27 2.07 19.31
CA ASP A 40 -3.25 1.71 18.27
C ASP A 40 -3.17 0.25 17.83
N TYR A 41 -2.01 -0.38 17.93
CA TYR A 41 -1.74 -1.75 17.48
C TYR A 41 -1.32 -2.71 18.61
N ALA A 42 -1.41 -2.29 19.87
CA ALA A 42 -1.06 -3.13 21.02
C ALA A 42 -1.86 -4.45 21.06
N TYR A 43 -3.12 -4.43 20.60
CA TYR A 43 -3.98 -5.63 20.55
C TYR A 43 -3.55 -6.67 19.49
N MET A 44 -2.65 -6.29 18.57
CA MET A 44 -2.08 -7.16 17.55
C MET A 44 -0.84 -7.93 18.05
N ALA A 45 -0.35 -7.62 19.25
CA ALA A 45 0.84 -8.25 19.83
C ALA A 45 0.72 -9.79 19.83
N ASP A 46 1.77 -10.47 19.37
CA ASP A 46 1.84 -11.93 19.38
C ASP A 46 2.21 -12.44 20.79
N ARG A 47 1.19 -12.54 21.63
CA ARG A 47 1.32 -13.03 23.02
C ARG A 47 1.77 -14.50 23.05
N PRO A 48 2.47 -14.96 24.11
CA PRO A 48 2.98 -16.33 24.18
C PRO A 48 1.94 -17.42 23.89
N GLU A 49 0.72 -17.26 24.39
CA GLU A 49 -0.41 -18.17 24.19
C GLU A 49 -0.99 -18.13 22.77
N CYS A 50 -0.66 -17.10 21.98
CA CYS A 50 -1.13 -16.93 20.62
C CYS A 50 -0.10 -17.35 19.57
N ARG A 51 1.14 -17.71 19.93
CA ARG A 51 2.19 -18.06 18.96
C ARG A 51 1.73 -19.15 17.99
N GLY A 52 1.78 -18.85 16.70
CA GLY A 52 1.33 -19.77 15.63
C GLY A 52 -0.19 -20.02 15.56
N ILE A 53 -1.00 -19.33 16.38
CA ILE A 53 -2.46 -19.46 16.43
C ILE A 53 -3.11 -18.19 15.88
N CYS A 54 -3.98 -18.34 14.89
CA CYS A 54 -4.73 -17.25 14.25
C CYS A 54 -6.25 -17.40 14.34
N SER A 55 -6.74 -18.19 15.31
CA SER A 55 -8.16 -18.45 15.54
C SER A 55 -8.59 -18.06 16.96
N GLY A 56 -9.91 -18.00 17.19
CA GLY A 56 -10.48 -17.66 18.50
C GLY A 56 -9.97 -16.32 19.04
N GLY A 57 -9.61 -16.27 20.32
CA GLY A 57 -9.07 -15.07 20.97
C GLY A 57 -7.72 -14.58 20.44
N CYS A 58 -7.08 -15.32 19.56
CA CYS A 58 -5.80 -14.95 18.92
C CYS A 58 -5.98 -14.42 17.49
N ALA A 59 -7.19 -14.41 16.95
CA ALA A 59 -7.45 -13.95 15.58
C ALA A 59 -6.96 -12.52 15.32
N SER A 60 -7.05 -11.62 16.32
CA SER A 60 -6.60 -10.23 16.19
C SER A 60 -5.08 -10.06 16.05
N THR A 61 -4.30 -11.10 16.35
CA THR A 61 -2.82 -11.10 16.24
C THR A 61 -2.34 -11.49 14.84
N CYS A 62 -3.26 -11.78 13.93
CA CYS A 62 -2.97 -12.15 12.56
C CYS A 62 -3.64 -11.23 11.53
N THR A 63 -3.02 -11.12 10.37
CA THR A 63 -3.59 -10.52 9.17
C THR A 63 -4.75 -11.37 8.65
N PHE A 64 -5.56 -10.80 7.75
CA PHE A 64 -6.65 -11.53 7.12
C PHE A 64 -6.19 -12.76 6.31
N ASP A 65 -4.93 -12.76 5.86
CA ASP A 65 -4.28 -13.85 5.12
C ASP A 65 -3.47 -14.81 6.02
N GLY A 66 -3.59 -14.69 7.35
CA GLY A 66 -3.08 -15.66 8.32
C GLY A 66 -1.62 -15.48 8.75
N ARG A 67 -0.97 -14.37 8.39
CA ARG A 67 0.37 -14.00 8.86
C ARG A 67 0.28 -13.36 10.23
N LYS A 68 1.28 -13.59 11.08
CA LYS A 68 1.41 -12.89 12.36
C LYS A 68 1.81 -11.44 12.14
N TRP A 69 1.11 -10.49 12.78
CA TRP A 69 1.47 -9.07 12.72
C TRP A 69 2.92 -8.82 13.19
N SER A 70 3.39 -9.59 14.17
CA SER A 70 4.79 -9.57 14.64
C SER A 70 5.83 -9.93 13.57
N LEU A 71 5.42 -10.57 12.47
CA LEU A 71 6.29 -10.97 11.34
C LEU A 71 6.05 -10.11 10.09
N THR A 72 5.11 -9.18 10.13
CA THR A 72 4.84 -8.28 9.00
C THR A 72 5.74 -7.05 9.07
N ALA A 73 6.09 -6.51 7.90
CA ALA A 73 6.92 -5.32 7.82
C ALA A 73 6.12 -4.01 7.92
N GLY A 74 4.80 -4.07 8.00
CA GLY A 74 3.97 -2.87 8.11
C GLY A 74 2.49 -3.17 8.22
N SER A 75 1.73 -2.12 8.54
CA SER A 75 0.27 -2.15 8.59
C SER A 75 -0.30 -0.76 8.33
N GLY A 76 -1.30 -0.71 7.46
CA GLY A 76 -2.08 0.46 7.10
C GLY A 76 -3.29 0.62 8.00
N GLY A 77 -3.64 1.86 8.29
CA GLY A 77 -4.73 2.20 9.19
C GLY A 77 -4.72 3.70 9.46
N ARG A 78 -5.20 4.12 10.62
CA ARG A 78 -5.03 5.53 11.03
C ARG A 78 -3.55 5.87 11.16
N LEU A 79 -2.77 4.89 11.60
CA LEU A 79 -1.32 4.92 11.71
C LEU A 79 -0.73 4.00 10.64
N ALA A 80 -0.10 4.55 9.58
CA ALA A 80 0.75 3.71 8.74
C ALA A 80 2.01 3.36 9.54
N SER A 81 2.15 2.09 9.93
CA SER A 81 3.34 1.61 10.64
C SER A 81 4.25 0.84 9.70
N ILE A 82 5.56 1.07 9.80
CA ILE A 82 6.56 0.48 8.91
C ILE A 82 7.82 0.02 9.66
N LEU A 83 8.36 -1.12 9.25
CA LEU A 83 9.65 -1.63 9.69
C LEU A 83 10.80 -0.74 9.18
N ASP A 84 11.69 -0.34 10.08
CA ASP A 84 12.87 0.47 9.77
C ASP A 84 13.78 -0.15 8.69
N ASP A 85 14.04 -1.45 8.75
CA ASP A 85 14.87 -2.17 7.77
C ASP A 85 14.34 -2.00 6.33
N ASN A 86 13.01 -2.04 6.13
CA ASN A 86 12.39 -1.79 4.81
C ASN A 86 12.46 -0.32 4.43
N LEU A 87 12.21 0.59 5.39
CA LEU A 87 12.24 2.02 5.16
C LEU A 87 13.63 2.54 4.77
N LEU A 88 14.68 1.97 5.36
CA LEU A 88 16.08 2.30 5.10
C LEU A 88 16.64 1.55 3.88
N CYS A 89 15.89 0.58 3.34
CA CYS A 89 16.37 -0.33 2.30
C CYS A 89 17.73 -0.96 2.65
N ASP A 90 17.89 -1.42 3.89
CA ASP A 90 19.14 -2.02 4.33
C ASP A 90 19.20 -3.52 4.01
N SER A 91 20.31 -4.19 4.34
CA SER A 91 20.49 -5.62 4.05
C SER A 91 19.50 -6.56 4.77
N ARG A 92 18.75 -6.07 5.76
CA ARG A 92 17.77 -6.82 6.55
C ARG A 92 16.33 -6.64 6.06
N ASP A 93 16.11 -5.79 5.04
CA ASP A 93 14.80 -5.63 4.40
C ASP A 93 14.22 -7.00 3.98
N PRO A 94 13.07 -7.41 4.55
CA PRO A 94 12.46 -8.70 4.22
C PRO A 94 12.03 -8.81 2.75
N TYR A 95 11.87 -7.68 2.05
CA TYR A 95 11.50 -7.62 0.63
C TYR A 95 12.69 -7.50 -0.32
N ARG A 96 13.94 -7.54 0.19
CA ARG A 96 15.17 -7.52 -0.61
C ARG A 96 15.21 -6.35 -1.60
N HIS A 97 14.79 -5.16 -1.16
CA HIS A 97 14.73 -3.92 -1.94
C HIS A 97 13.76 -4.02 -3.12
N GLY A 98 12.76 -4.91 -3.01
CA GLY A 98 11.78 -5.20 -4.05
C GLY A 98 10.41 -4.58 -3.83
N PHE A 99 10.15 -4.01 -2.65
CA PHE A 99 8.85 -3.42 -2.32
C PHE A 99 8.99 -2.35 -1.23
N ASN A 100 8.50 -1.14 -1.50
CA ASN A 100 8.37 -0.10 -0.49
C ASN A 100 7.06 -0.28 0.27
N VAL A 101 7.13 -0.88 1.45
CA VAL A 101 5.93 -1.20 2.24
C VAL A 101 5.26 0.10 2.72
N LEU A 102 6.00 1.18 2.98
CA LEU A 102 5.39 2.44 3.42
C LEU A 102 4.45 3.03 2.37
N ILE A 103 4.82 2.97 1.08
CA ILE A 103 3.97 3.47 0.00
C ILE A 103 2.65 2.68 -0.05
N HIS A 104 2.70 1.36 0.15
CA HIS A 104 1.52 0.52 0.21
C HIS A 104 0.63 0.80 1.43
N GLU A 105 1.21 0.75 2.63
CA GLU A 105 0.45 0.94 3.89
C GLU A 105 -0.08 2.37 4.04
N PHE A 106 0.65 3.36 3.51
CA PHE A 106 0.14 4.72 3.44
C PHE A 106 -0.97 4.85 2.38
N GLY A 107 -0.96 4.05 1.31
CA GLY A 107 -2.10 3.90 0.40
C GLY A 107 -3.36 3.43 1.13
N HIS A 108 -3.27 2.43 2.00
CA HIS A 108 -4.39 2.01 2.88
C HIS A 108 -4.85 3.16 3.81
N THR A 109 -3.90 3.92 4.34
CA THR A 109 -4.18 5.08 5.21
C THR A 109 -4.95 6.17 4.46
N ILE A 110 -4.52 6.50 3.24
CA ILE A 110 -5.22 7.43 2.34
C ILE A 110 -6.64 6.91 2.07
N HIS A 111 -6.76 5.65 1.66
CA HIS A 111 -8.05 5.05 1.36
C HIS A 111 -9.01 5.11 2.55
N GLY A 112 -8.56 4.71 3.74
CA GLY A 112 -9.39 4.67 4.94
C GLY A 112 -9.75 6.05 5.49
N TYR A 113 -8.78 6.97 5.53
CA TYR A 113 -8.84 8.15 6.39
C TYR A 113 -8.81 9.49 5.65
N ALA A 114 -8.42 9.52 4.36
CA ALA A 114 -8.47 10.73 3.52
C ALA A 114 -9.71 10.78 2.63
N LEU A 115 -9.97 9.66 1.95
CA LEU A 115 -10.95 9.61 0.88
C LEU A 115 -12.39 9.63 1.41
N ASP A 116 -13.23 10.41 0.73
CA ASP A 116 -14.67 10.45 1.01
C ASP A 116 -15.39 9.17 0.54
N GLY A 117 -16.66 9.06 0.91
CA GLY A 117 -17.48 7.90 0.55
C GLY A 117 -17.63 7.69 -0.95
N SER A 118 -17.66 8.78 -1.74
CA SER A 118 -17.84 8.69 -3.20
C SER A 118 -16.61 8.09 -3.87
N MET A 119 -15.41 8.49 -3.44
CA MET A 119 -14.17 7.95 -3.97
C MET A 119 -13.95 6.50 -3.52
N LYS A 120 -14.30 6.16 -2.27
CA LYS A 120 -14.31 4.77 -1.78
C LYS A 120 -15.23 3.88 -2.62
N THR A 121 -16.46 4.34 -2.90
CA THR A 121 -17.37 3.61 -3.80
C THR A 121 -16.80 3.46 -5.20
N ARG A 122 -16.13 4.50 -5.73
CA ARG A 122 -15.47 4.42 -7.05
C ARG A 122 -14.37 3.36 -7.08
N ILE A 123 -13.55 3.26 -6.02
CA ILE A 123 -12.54 2.21 -5.85
C ILE A 123 -13.18 0.82 -5.82
N THR A 124 -14.23 0.62 -5.02
CA THR A 124 -14.95 -0.66 -4.95
C THR A 124 -15.52 -1.06 -6.31
N ASN A 125 -16.10 -0.11 -7.06
CA ASN A 125 -16.65 -0.37 -8.38
C ASN A 125 -15.56 -0.73 -9.39
N ALA A 126 -14.43 -0.01 -9.38
CA ALA A 126 -13.28 -0.30 -10.23
C ALA A 126 -12.71 -1.70 -9.94
N TYR A 127 -12.53 -2.04 -8.66
CA TYR A 127 -12.13 -3.38 -8.22
C TYR A 127 -13.07 -4.47 -8.74
N ASN A 128 -14.38 -4.32 -8.54
CA ASN A 128 -15.37 -5.29 -8.98
C ASN A 128 -15.35 -5.48 -10.51
N ALA A 129 -15.20 -4.38 -11.27
CA ALA A 129 -15.09 -4.42 -12.72
C ALA A 129 -13.77 -5.05 -13.20
N ALA A 130 -12.65 -4.79 -12.51
CA ALA A 130 -11.37 -5.43 -12.81
C ALA A 130 -11.42 -6.94 -12.54
N ARG A 131 -12.04 -7.34 -11.42
CA ARG A 131 -12.22 -8.75 -11.04
C ARG A 131 -13.15 -9.49 -12.01
N SER A 132 -14.27 -8.89 -12.42
CA SER A 132 -15.21 -9.53 -13.35
C SER A 132 -14.62 -9.70 -14.76
N ARG A 133 -13.77 -8.76 -15.19
CA ARG A 133 -13.13 -8.78 -16.51
C ARG A 133 -11.83 -9.60 -16.53
N GLY A 134 -11.33 -10.04 -15.37
CA GLY A 134 -10.01 -10.65 -15.28
C GLY A 134 -8.88 -9.71 -15.71
N THR A 135 -9.07 -8.39 -15.52
CA THR A 135 -8.08 -7.36 -15.89
C THR A 135 -6.71 -7.64 -15.27
N TRP A 136 -6.73 -8.10 -14.02
CA TRP A 136 -5.58 -8.58 -13.27
C TRP A 136 -5.80 -10.05 -12.92
N SER A 137 -4.75 -10.87 -12.91
CA SER A 137 -4.81 -12.27 -12.47
C SER A 137 -5.53 -12.38 -11.13
N ALA A 138 -6.51 -13.29 -11.04
CA ALA A 138 -7.26 -13.54 -9.82
C ALA A 138 -6.39 -14.04 -8.65
N SER A 139 -5.20 -14.59 -8.95
CA SER A 139 -4.21 -15.01 -7.93
C SER A 139 -3.33 -13.86 -7.43
N SER A 140 -3.42 -12.66 -8.01
CA SER A 140 -2.70 -11.48 -7.54
C SER A 140 -3.20 -11.05 -6.18
N TYR A 141 -2.30 -10.62 -5.30
CA TYR A 141 -2.67 -10.04 -4.02
C TYR A 141 -3.57 -8.81 -4.16
N ALA A 142 -3.38 -8.03 -5.24
CA ALA A 142 -4.23 -6.89 -5.56
C ALA A 142 -5.70 -7.28 -5.80
N MET A 143 -5.98 -8.55 -6.13
CA MET A 143 -7.35 -9.04 -6.35
C MET A 143 -8.01 -9.65 -5.10
N SER A 144 -7.33 -9.66 -3.96
CA SER A 144 -7.86 -10.22 -2.71
C SER A 144 -9.06 -9.43 -2.17
N ASN A 145 -9.01 -8.10 -2.19
CA ASN A 145 -10.11 -7.18 -1.87
C ASN A 145 -9.86 -5.78 -2.47
N GLU A 146 -10.84 -4.89 -2.35
CA GLU A 146 -10.79 -3.53 -2.91
C GLU A 146 -9.73 -2.62 -2.25
N LYS A 147 -9.36 -2.89 -1.00
CA LYS A 147 -8.32 -2.13 -0.31
C LYS A 147 -6.95 -2.49 -0.85
N GLU A 148 -6.67 -3.78 -1.00
CA GLU A 148 -5.42 -4.26 -1.61
C GLU A 148 -5.31 -3.86 -3.08
N TYR A 149 -6.42 -3.85 -3.81
CA TYR A 149 -6.47 -3.31 -5.17
C TYR A 149 -5.96 -1.88 -5.25
N PHE A 150 -6.46 -1.00 -4.37
CA PHE A 150 -6.02 0.39 -4.32
C PHE A 150 -4.59 0.55 -3.80
N ALA A 151 -4.20 -0.19 -2.76
CA ALA A 151 -2.86 -0.10 -2.16
C ALA A 151 -1.77 -0.64 -3.10
N GLN A 152 -2.03 -1.75 -3.79
CA GLN A 152 -1.14 -2.28 -4.83
C GLN A 152 -1.11 -1.34 -6.05
N GLY A 153 -2.25 -0.78 -6.45
CA GLY A 153 -2.29 0.26 -7.49
C GLY A 153 -1.49 1.50 -7.10
N THR A 154 -1.47 1.87 -5.83
CA THR A 154 -0.65 2.96 -5.28
C THR A 154 0.84 2.66 -5.39
N SER A 155 1.28 1.46 -4.99
CA SER A 155 2.68 1.05 -5.15
C SER A 155 3.12 1.04 -6.61
N ALA A 156 2.24 0.58 -7.50
CA ALA A 156 2.48 0.64 -8.94
C ALA A 156 2.53 2.10 -9.42
N TRP A 157 1.60 2.98 -9.04
CA TRP A 157 1.59 4.39 -9.49
C TRP A 157 2.94 5.12 -9.31
N PHE A 158 3.64 4.80 -8.23
CA PHE A 158 4.95 5.35 -7.86
C PHE A 158 6.13 4.43 -8.22
N ASN A 159 5.89 3.36 -8.97
CA ASN A 159 6.88 2.38 -9.43
C ASN A 159 7.77 1.89 -8.26
N ALA A 160 7.14 1.44 -7.17
CA ALA A 160 7.81 1.16 -5.89
C ALA A 160 7.69 -0.31 -5.43
N ASP A 161 7.53 -1.24 -6.37
CA ASP A 161 7.22 -2.66 -6.11
C ASP A 161 7.89 -3.63 -7.09
N HIS A 162 9.09 -3.25 -7.53
CA HIS A 162 9.88 -3.87 -8.59
C HIS A 162 10.08 -5.39 -8.51
N ARG A 163 10.08 -5.96 -7.30
CA ARG A 163 10.35 -7.40 -7.08
C ARG A 163 9.54 -7.96 -5.93
N ASN A 164 8.29 -7.58 -5.79
CA ASN A 164 7.43 -8.11 -4.74
C ASN A 164 7.17 -9.62 -4.99
N PRO A 165 7.67 -10.55 -4.14
CA PRO A 165 7.40 -11.98 -4.29
C PRO A 165 5.92 -12.33 -4.11
N HIS A 166 5.11 -11.42 -3.58
CA HIS A 166 3.66 -11.55 -3.43
C HIS A 166 2.87 -11.04 -4.66
N GLY A 167 3.56 -10.70 -5.76
CA GLY A 167 2.94 -10.61 -7.07
C GLY A 167 2.10 -9.37 -7.31
N ASN A 168 2.67 -8.16 -7.14
CA ASN A 168 2.01 -7.00 -7.74
C ASN A 168 2.17 -7.03 -9.26
N ILE A 169 1.28 -7.76 -9.92
CA ILE A 169 1.21 -7.84 -11.38
C ILE A 169 0.82 -6.51 -12.03
N MET A 170 0.42 -5.52 -11.23
CA MET A 170 0.12 -4.19 -11.76
C MET A 170 1.35 -3.51 -12.34
N SER A 171 2.55 -3.89 -11.87
CA SER A 171 3.84 -3.36 -12.35
C SER A 171 4.52 -4.19 -13.44
N SER A 172 3.74 -5.03 -14.13
CA SER A 172 4.20 -5.95 -15.17
C SER A 172 3.86 -5.44 -16.58
N CYS A 173 4.66 -4.50 -17.07
CA CYS A 173 4.68 -4.04 -18.46
C CYS A 173 5.16 -5.17 -19.41
N ASN A 174 4.23 -5.86 -20.06
CA ASN A 174 4.51 -6.91 -21.06
C ASN A 174 5.41 -8.05 -20.51
N ASN A 175 5.09 -8.57 -19.32
CA ASN A 175 5.87 -9.60 -18.62
C ASN A 175 7.27 -9.16 -18.16
N HIS A 176 7.54 -7.86 -18.21
CA HIS A 176 8.73 -7.24 -17.64
C HIS A 176 8.31 -6.12 -16.69
N GLN A 177 9.23 -5.73 -15.81
CA GLN A 177 9.03 -4.59 -14.95
C GLN A 177 8.92 -3.31 -15.78
N CYS A 178 7.97 -2.43 -15.44
CA CYS A 178 7.92 -1.11 -16.05
C CYS A 178 9.19 -0.31 -15.70
N SER A 179 9.72 0.42 -16.69
CA SER A 179 11.03 1.06 -16.61
C SER A 179 11.08 2.30 -15.71
N ASN A 180 9.94 2.95 -15.46
CA ASN A 180 9.78 4.12 -14.61
C ASN A 180 8.29 4.39 -14.32
N GLU A 181 8.01 5.38 -13.47
CA GLU A 181 6.65 5.82 -13.12
C GLU A 181 5.77 6.12 -14.35
N MET A 182 6.29 6.76 -15.41
CA MET A 182 5.47 7.11 -16.57
C MET A 182 5.08 5.89 -17.39
N ALA A 183 5.99 4.94 -17.57
CA ALA A 183 5.71 3.66 -18.22
C ALA A 183 4.65 2.87 -17.43
N GLU A 184 4.75 2.90 -16.10
CA GLU A 184 3.84 2.25 -15.17
C GLU A 184 2.43 2.88 -15.22
N ARG A 185 2.33 4.20 -15.10
CA ARG A 185 1.07 4.94 -15.27
C ARG A 185 0.43 4.66 -16.63
N ARG A 186 1.24 4.56 -17.70
CA ARG A 186 0.74 4.20 -19.03
C ARG A 186 0.22 2.75 -19.08
N HIS A 187 0.91 1.81 -18.44
CA HIS A 187 0.44 0.43 -18.35
C HIS A 187 -0.91 0.33 -17.65
N ILE A 188 -1.06 1.01 -16.51
CA ILE A 188 -2.34 1.08 -15.79
C ILE A 188 -3.40 1.76 -16.67
N TYR A 189 -3.08 2.85 -17.38
CA TYR A 189 -3.99 3.52 -18.31
C TYR A 189 -4.53 2.59 -19.41
N ASP A 190 -3.67 1.76 -20.00
CA ASP A 190 -4.04 0.86 -21.09
C ASP A 190 -4.81 -0.37 -20.60
N LYS A 191 -4.52 -0.85 -19.38
CA LYS A 191 -5.07 -2.11 -18.84
C LYS A 191 -6.27 -1.92 -17.91
N ASP A 192 -6.24 -0.90 -17.05
CA ASP A 192 -7.26 -0.61 -16.04
C ASP A 192 -7.54 0.90 -15.95
N ARG A 193 -8.37 1.37 -16.89
CA ARG A 193 -8.68 2.81 -17.02
C ARG A 193 -9.34 3.40 -15.78
N GLU A 194 -10.15 2.64 -15.06
CA GLU A 194 -10.81 3.14 -13.86
C GLU A 194 -9.81 3.33 -12.72
N LEU A 195 -8.91 2.36 -12.51
CA LEU A 195 -7.82 2.51 -11.55
C LEU A 195 -6.94 3.71 -11.89
N TYR A 196 -6.56 3.86 -13.16
CA TYR A 196 -5.75 4.99 -13.62
C TYR A 196 -6.41 6.32 -13.24
N ASN A 197 -7.70 6.49 -13.56
CA ASN A 197 -8.42 7.74 -13.30
C ASN A 197 -8.53 8.04 -11.80
N ILE A 198 -8.66 7.00 -10.97
CA ILE A 198 -8.67 7.14 -9.51
C ILE A 198 -7.30 7.61 -9.01
N LEU A 199 -6.23 6.91 -9.40
CA LEU A 199 -4.86 7.21 -8.94
C LEU A 199 -4.41 8.60 -9.43
N ALA A 200 -4.67 8.94 -10.68
CA ALA A 200 -4.40 10.25 -11.26
C ALA A 200 -5.09 11.38 -10.50
N TRP A 201 -6.33 11.19 -10.05
CA TRP A 201 -7.04 12.17 -9.24
C TRP A 201 -6.49 12.25 -7.82
N VAL A 202 -6.30 11.09 -7.16
CA VAL A 202 -5.91 11.03 -5.75
C VAL A 202 -4.50 11.57 -5.54
N TYR A 203 -3.55 11.21 -6.40
CA TYR A 203 -2.14 11.55 -6.20
C TYR A 203 -1.70 12.82 -6.93
N ASP A 204 -2.29 13.11 -8.10
CA ASP A 204 -1.80 14.18 -8.97
C ASP A 204 -2.84 15.25 -9.30
N SER A 205 -4.06 15.17 -8.77
CA SER A 205 -5.17 16.06 -9.17
C SER A 205 -5.33 16.14 -10.71
N ASN A 206 -5.10 15.00 -11.40
CA ASN A 206 -5.02 14.82 -12.85
C ASN A 206 -3.84 15.51 -13.57
N GLN A 207 -2.83 16.03 -12.85
CA GLN A 207 -1.59 16.59 -13.40
C GLN A 207 -0.50 15.51 -13.56
N VAL A 208 -0.85 14.43 -14.25
CA VAL A 208 -0.08 13.16 -14.32
C VAL A 208 1.29 13.25 -15.01
N SER A 209 1.66 14.40 -15.60
CA SER A 209 2.93 14.59 -16.30
C SER A 209 4.12 14.77 -15.36
N GLN A 210 3.88 15.03 -14.07
CA GLN A 210 4.93 15.14 -13.07
C GLN A 210 5.14 13.79 -12.38
N PRO A 211 6.37 13.24 -12.37
CA PRO A 211 6.67 12.08 -11.56
C PRO A 211 6.60 12.44 -10.07
N GLY A 212 6.17 11.49 -9.25
CA GLY A 212 6.23 11.59 -7.79
C GLY A 212 7.68 11.60 -7.27
N ASN A 213 8.64 11.18 -8.11
CA ASN A 213 10.05 11.00 -7.77
C ASN A 213 10.21 10.02 -6.60
N LEU A 214 9.47 8.92 -6.67
CA LEU A 214 9.54 7.81 -5.74
C LEU A 214 10.10 6.58 -6.46
N ALA A 215 10.54 5.63 -5.64
CA ALA A 215 11.07 4.36 -6.07
C ALA A 215 10.93 3.37 -4.92
N THR A 216 11.31 2.12 -5.16
CA THR A 216 11.35 1.11 -4.10
C THR A 216 12.22 1.54 -2.91
N CYS A 217 13.35 2.17 -3.18
CA CYS A 217 14.27 2.75 -2.19
C CYS A 217 14.45 4.24 -2.46
N VAL A 218 14.25 5.07 -1.43
CA VAL A 218 14.14 6.54 -1.52
C VAL A 218 15.18 7.24 -0.68
#